data_AF-A0A8T1TX21-F1
#
_entry.id   AF-A0A8T1TX21-F1
#
_cell.length_a   1.000
_cell.length_b   1.000
_cell.length_c   1.000
_cell.angle_alpha   90.00
_cell.angle_beta   90.00
_cell.angle_gamma   90.00
#
_symmetry.space_group_name_H-M   'P 1'
#
loop_
_entity.id
_entity.type
_entity.pdbx_description
1 polymer ?
#
loop_
_entity_poly.entity_id
_entity_poly.type
_entity_poly.pdbx_seq_one_letter_code
_entity_poly.pdbx_strand_id
1 'polypeptide(L)'
;MVKDDYVSTANAIPDASAADYVECFRDTLDSDLVDSSDAMRKLYALKGGALRLELAVTIRVLRSTWVAKYVFDLDSVSVERIDVLESKLRDQQHELEKLRGELKTGDAFPFIKLAVFTKHGSSILCWEPVPSGEFMSTRLDGKIKARRG
;
A
#
# COMPACT_ATOMS: atom_id res chain seq x y z
N MET A 1 -4.10 18.10 18.66
CA MET A 1 -5.27 19.00 18.55
C MET A 1 -6.18 18.72 19.73
N VAL A 2 -6.35 19.69 20.60
CA VAL A 2 -7.24 19.63 21.76
C VAL A 2 -8.61 20.17 21.33
N LYS A 3 -9.70 19.76 22.00
CA LYS A 3 -11.07 20.14 21.63
C LYS A 3 -11.26 21.66 21.50
N ASP A 4 -10.61 22.42 22.36
CA ASP A 4 -10.69 23.89 22.37
C ASP A 4 -10.03 24.55 21.16
N ASP A 5 -9.22 23.82 20.38
CA ASP A 5 -8.61 24.35 19.15
C ASP A 5 -9.65 24.50 18.01
N TYR A 6 -10.75 23.76 18.07
CA TYR A 6 -11.77 23.71 17.00
C TYR A 6 -13.21 23.87 17.49
N VAL A 7 -13.46 23.78 18.80
CA VAL A 7 -14.77 23.98 19.42
C VAL A 7 -14.83 25.33 20.13
N SER A 8 -15.89 26.06 19.85
CA SER A 8 -16.29 27.33 20.43
C SER A 8 -17.71 27.22 20.97
N THR A 9 -18.15 28.19 21.77
CA THR A 9 -19.55 28.24 22.26
C THR A 9 -20.59 28.29 21.15
N ALA A 10 -20.22 28.72 19.94
CA ALA A 10 -21.12 28.86 18.79
C ALA A 10 -21.26 27.58 17.94
N ASN A 11 -20.33 26.62 18.06
CA ASN A 11 -20.33 25.35 17.32
C ASN A 11 -20.30 24.12 18.25
N ALA A 12 -20.32 24.31 19.58
CA ALA A 12 -20.32 23.23 20.57
C ALA A 12 -21.63 22.44 20.57
N ILE A 13 -21.55 21.17 20.21
CA ILE A 13 -22.63 20.19 20.32
C ILE A 13 -22.71 19.71 21.78
N PRO A 14 -23.90 19.77 22.43
CA PRO A 14 -24.10 19.26 23.78
C PRO A 14 -23.70 17.79 23.91
N ASP A 15 -23.06 17.44 25.02
CA ASP A 15 -22.60 16.09 25.37
C ASP A 15 -21.62 15.41 24.39
N ALA A 16 -21.18 16.09 23.33
CA ALA A 16 -20.23 15.53 22.37
C ALA A 16 -18.80 15.50 22.94
N SER A 17 -18.21 14.31 22.95
CA SER A 17 -16.81 14.07 23.25
C SER A 17 -15.90 14.46 22.08
N ALA A 18 -14.59 14.57 22.30
CA ALA A 18 -13.64 14.82 21.21
C ALA A 18 -13.68 13.74 20.12
N ALA A 19 -13.96 12.48 20.48
CA ALA A 19 -14.09 11.39 19.52
C ALA A 19 -15.30 11.58 18.60
N ASP A 20 -16.42 12.08 19.15
CA ASP A 20 -17.64 12.32 18.37
C ASP A 20 -17.44 13.41 17.31
N TYR A 21 -16.68 14.47 17.63
CA TYR A 21 -16.30 15.47 16.62
C TYR A 21 -15.43 14.88 15.52
N VAL A 22 -14.46 14.02 15.88
CA VAL A 22 -13.57 13.38 14.90
C VAL A 22 -14.37 12.48 13.95
N GLU A 23 -15.30 11.67 14.46
CA GLU A 23 -16.18 10.87 13.59
C GLU A 23 -17.08 11.77 12.73
N CYS A 24 -17.67 12.82 13.30
CA CYS A 24 -18.49 13.77 12.54
C CYS A 24 -17.72 14.41 11.38
N PHE A 25 -16.47 14.84 11.61
CA PHE A 25 -15.63 15.40 10.55
C PHE A 25 -15.27 14.36 9.49
N ARG A 26 -14.96 13.13 9.89
CA ARG A 26 -14.68 12.03 8.96
C ARG A 26 -15.90 11.77 8.07
N ASP A 27 -17.06 11.61 8.67
CA ASP A 27 -18.30 11.33 7.95
C ASP A 27 -18.66 12.48 7.00
N THR A 28 -18.43 13.73 7.42
CA THR A 28 -18.60 14.94 6.58
C THR A 28 -17.63 14.96 5.39
N LEU A 29 -16.41 14.45 5.56
CA LEU A 29 -15.40 14.37 4.50
C LEU A 29 -15.58 13.18 3.56
N ASP A 30 -16.16 12.09 4.04
CA ASP A 30 -16.45 10.89 3.23
C ASP A 30 -17.79 11.01 2.49
N SER A 31 -18.67 11.93 2.91
CA SER A 31 -19.98 12.15 2.28
C SER A 31 -19.90 12.78 0.89
N ASP A 32 -20.82 12.37 0.02
CA ASP A 32 -21.03 12.97 -1.29
C ASP A 32 -21.53 14.41 -1.17
N LEU A 33 -20.94 15.31 -1.94
CA LEU A 33 -21.30 16.72 -2.04
C LEU A 33 -22.59 16.88 -2.87
N VAL A 34 -23.73 16.50 -2.30
CA VAL A 34 -25.05 16.75 -2.89
C VAL A 34 -25.63 18.02 -2.25
N ASP A 35 -26.23 18.92 -3.04
CA ASP A 35 -26.77 20.20 -2.54
C ASP A 35 -27.88 20.07 -1.46
N SER A 36 -28.41 18.86 -1.25
CA SER A 36 -29.40 18.53 -0.22
C SER A 36 -28.80 17.93 1.06
N SER A 37 -27.47 17.80 1.15
CA SER A 37 -26.78 17.23 2.31
C SER A 37 -26.79 18.23 3.49
N ASP A 38 -27.01 17.71 4.70
CA ASP A 38 -26.87 18.50 5.94
C ASP A 38 -25.40 18.87 6.24
N ALA A 39 -24.45 18.30 5.51
CA ALA A 39 -23.03 18.60 5.54
C ALA A 39 -22.60 19.47 4.35
N MET A 40 -21.89 20.57 4.63
CA MET A 40 -21.23 21.41 3.65
C MET A 40 -19.73 21.46 3.93
N ARG A 41 -18.91 21.31 2.88
CA ARG A 41 -17.46 21.51 2.96
C ARG A 41 -16.98 22.36 1.81
N LYS A 42 -16.06 23.29 2.09
CA LYS A 42 -15.40 24.13 1.09
C LYS A 42 -13.91 24.17 1.35
N LEU A 43 -13.13 24.09 0.29
CA LEU A 43 -11.68 24.18 0.34
C LEU A 43 -11.24 25.43 -0.41
N TYR A 44 -10.47 26.28 0.27
CA TYR A 44 -9.95 27.53 -0.26
C TYR A 44 -8.42 27.48 -0.33
N ALA A 45 -7.85 27.93 -1.44
CA ALA A 45 -6.42 28.17 -1.51
C ALA A 45 -6.08 29.48 -0.79
N LEU A 46 -5.18 29.42 0.20
CA LEU A 46 -4.63 30.59 0.87
C LEU A 46 -3.32 31.03 0.19
N LYS A 47 -2.83 32.21 0.56
CA LYS A 47 -1.52 32.70 0.13
C LYS A 47 -0.42 31.82 0.71
N GLY A 48 0.61 31.52 -0.08
CA GLY A 48 1.77 30.73 0.37
C GLY A 48 1.60 29.21 0.26
N GLY A 49 0.60 28.73 -0.48
CA GLY A 49 0.40 27.28 -0.70
C GLY A 49 -0.33 26.56 0.42
N ALA A 50 -0.72 27.28 1.49
CA ALA A 50 -1.61 26.76 2.52
C ALA A 50 -3.05 26.61 1.98
N LEU A 51 -3.81 25.70 2.59
CA LEU A 51 -5.21 25.48 2.25
C LEU A 51 -6.09 25.77 3.47
N ARG A 52 -7.30 26.28 3.27
CA ARG A 52 -8.31 26.43 4.33
C ARG A 52 -9.50 25.55 4.04
N LEU A 53 -9.80 24.64 4.96
CA LEU A 53 -10.99 23.81 4.94
C LEU A 53 -12.05 24.43 5.85
N GLU A 54 -13.19 24.77 5.28
CA GLU A 54 -14.39 25.18 6.03
C GLU A 54 -15.39 24.02 6.01
N LEU A 55 -15.75 23.52 7.20
CA LEU A 55 -16.80 22.52 7.39
C LEU A 55 -18.00 23.19 8.05
N ALA A 56 -19.21 22.88 7.58
CA ALA A 56 -20.45 23.28 8.22
C ALA A 56 -21.38 22.08 8.31
N VAL A 57 -21.88 21.82 9.51
CA VAL A 57 -22.79 20.71 9.80
C VAL A 57 -24.12 21.29 10.28
N THR A 58 -25.18 20.93 9.58
CA THR A 58 -26.56 21.33 9.90
C THR A 58 -27.14 20.32 10.87
N ILE A 59 -27.46 20.78 12.07
CA ILE A 59 -28.03 19.98 13.15
C ILE A 59 -29.49 20.43 13.33
N ARG A 60 -30.41 19.49 13.17
CA ARG A 60 -31.85 19.74 13.31
C ARG A 60 -32.33 19.08 14.59
N VAL A 61 -32.81 19.90 15.53
CA VAL A 61 -33.35 19.42 16.80
C VAL A 61 -34.76 19.97 16.97
N LEU A 62 -35.73 19.06 17.06
CA LEU A 62 -37.15 19.38 17.14
C LEU A 62 -37.61 20.26 15.95
N ARG A 63 -37.81 21.56 16.19
CA ARG A 63 -38.25 22.56 15.21
C ARG A 63 -37.19 23.63 14.93
N SER A 64 -36.00 23.48 15.50
CA SER A 64 -34.89 24.42 15.33
C SER A 64 -33.80 23.78 14.49
N THR A 65 -33.22 24.59 13.60
CA THR A 65 -32.05 24.21 12.82
C THR A 65 -30.89 25.09 13.26
N TRP A 66 -29.77 24.47 13.57
CA TRP A 66 -28.53 25.13 13.95
C TRP A 66 -27.40 24.63 13.04
N VAL A 67 -26.49 25.52 12.65
CA VAL A 67 -25.36 25.18 11.78
C VAL A 67 -24.07 25.39 12.55
N ALA A 68 -23.40 24.28 12.87
CA ALA A 68 -22.08 24.28 13.49
C ALA A 68 -21.02 24.45 12.41
N LYS A 69 -20.22 25.53 12.49
CA LYS A 69 -19.15 25.82 11.53
C LYS A 69 -17.78 25.61 12.16
N TYR A 70 -16.87 25.04 11.37
CA TYR A 70 -15.49 24.73 11.75
C TYR A 70 -14.57 25.19 10.62
N VAL A 71 -13.45 25.80 11.00
CA VAL A 71 -12.45 26.32 10.05
C VAL A 71 -11.10 25.73 10.42
N PHE A 72 -10.44 25.10 9.45
CA PHE A 72 -9.13 24.48 9.62
C PHE A 72 -8.17 25.08 8.60
N ASP A 73 -7.10 25.70 9.10
CA ASP A 73 -5.96 26.07 8.28
C ASP A 73 -5.05 24.84 8.16
N LEU A 74 -4.96 24.32 6.95
CA LEU A 74 -4.15 23.17 6.60
C LEU A 74 -2.79 23.69 6.15
N ASP A 75 -1.77 23.35 6.94
CA ASP A 75 -0.40 23.49 6.51
C ASP A 75 -0.18 22.67 5.24
N SER A 76 0.60 23.22 4.31
CA SER A 76 1.00 22.48 3.12
C SER A 76 1.70 21.20 3.58
N VAL A 77 1.06 20.04 3.43
CA VAL A 77 1.76 18.77 3.57
C VAL A 77 2.89 18.82 2.56
N SER A 78 4.14 18.71 3.02
CA SER A 78 5.32 18.74 2.17
C SER A 78 5.09 17.74 1.02
N VAL A 79 4.92 18.24 -0.19
CA VAL A 79 4.77 17.43 -1.41
C VAL A 79 5.91 16.40 -1.50
N GLU A 80 7.06 16.72 -0.91
CA GLU A 80 8.19 15.81 -0.66
C GLU A 80 7.81 14.42 -0.11
N ARG A 81 6.86 14.30 0.82
CA ARG A 81 6.47 12.97 1.36
C ARG A 81 5.66 12.17 0.35
N ILE A 82 4.85 12.85 -0.47
CA ILE A 82 4.09 12.24 -1.56
C ILE A 82 5.06 11.84 -2.68
N ASP A 83 5.99 12.71 -3.07
CA ASP A 83 7.03 12.44 -4.07
C ASP A 83 7.94 11.28 -3.64
N VAL A 84 8.32 11.21 -2.36
CA VAL A 84 9.11 10.09 -1.80
C VAL A 84 8.33 8.79 -1.85
N LEU A 85 7.02 8.82 -1.56
CA LEU A 85 6.17 7.63 -1.63
C LEU A 85 5.96 7.19 -3.08
N GLU A 86 5.73 8.13 -4.01
CA GLU A 86 5.64 7.86 -5.43
C GLU A 86 6.94 7.26 -5.98
N SER A 87 8.10 7.82 -5.60
CA SER A 87 9.40 7.28 -5.97
C SER A 87 9.57 5.85 -5.44
N LYS A 88 9.25 5.61 -4.16
CA LYS A 88 9.32 4.26 -3.58
C LYS A 88 8.39 3.28 -4.29
N LEU A 89 7.18 3.71 -4.64
CA LEU A 89 6.22 2.88 -5.38
C LEU A 89 6.78 2.53 -6.77
N ARG A 90 7.35 3.52 -7.46
CA ARG A 90 7.97 3.32 -8.78
C ARG A 90 9.16 2.37 -8.71
N ASP A 91 10.01 2.53 -7.70
CA ASP A 91 11.18 1.66 -7.50
C ASP A 91 10.75 0.22 -7.21
N GLN A 92 9.72 0.03 -6.37
CA GLN A 92 9.14 -1.29 -6.12
C GLN A 92 8.52 -1.91 -7.39
N GLN A 93 7.79 -1.12 -8.18
CA GLN A 93 7.21 -1.58 -9.43
C GLN A 93 8.30 -2.00 -10.43
N HIS A 94 9.42 -1.27 -10.48
CA HIS A 94 10.54 -1.59 -11.34
C HIS A 94 11.21 -2.91 -10.95
N GLU A 95 11.49 -3.12 -9.65
CA GLU A 95 12.08 -4.39 -9.18
C GLU A 95 11.14 -5.58 -9.41
N LEU A 96 9.82 -5.41 -9.24
CA LEU A 96 8.85 -6.46 -9.59
C LEU A 96 8.86 -6.80 -11.07
N GLU A 97 8.92 -5.80 -11.96
CA GLU A 97 8.97 -6.05 -13.40
C GLU A 97 10.30 -6.68 -13.81
N LYS A 98 11.41 -6.29 -13.16
CA LYS A 98 12.72 -6.93 -13.35
C LYS A 98 12.71 -8.40 -12.94
N LEU A 99 12.25 -8.72 -11.74
CA LEU A 99 12.13 -10.12 -11.27
C LEU A 99 11.19 -10.93 -12.15
N ARG A 100 10.09 -10.32 -12.61
CA ARG A 100 9.16 -10.94 -13.55
C ARG A 100 9.80 -11.16 -14.93
N GLY A 101 10.65 -10.24 -15.36
CA GLY A 101 11.48 -10.35 -16.56
C GLY A 101 12.48 -11.50 -16.42
N GLU A 102 13.22 -11.58 -15.32
CA GLU A 102 14.17 -12.68 -15.03
C GLU A 102 13.48 -14.05 -15.04
N LEU A 103 12.28 -14.15 -14.45
CA LEU A 103 11.48 -15.38 -14.48
C LEU A 103 10.96 -15.75 -15.88
N LYS A 104 10.66 -14.75 -16.73
CA LYS A 104 10.17 -14.95 -18.11
C LYS A 104 11.30 -15.19 -19.12
N THR A 105 12.46 -14.56 -18.92
CA THR A 105 13.65 -14.71 -19.77
C THR A 105 14.25 -16.10 -19.65
N GLY A 106 13.86 -16.88 -18.64
CA GLY A 106 14.18 -18.31 -18.62
C GLY A 106 15.68 -18.55 -18.58
N ASP A 107 16.43 -17.71 -17.85
CA ASP A 107 17.58 -18.24 -17.13
C ASP A 107 16.98 -19.19 -16.09
N ALA A 108 16.72 -20.41 -16.55
CA ALA A 108 16.51 -21.55 -15.70
C ALA A 108 17.62 -21.45 -14.67
N PHE A 109 17.25 -21.22 -13.40
CA PHE A 109 18.14 -21.52 -12.29
C PHE A 109 18.90 -22.79 -12.68
N PRO A 110 20.24 -22.85 -12.60
CA PRO A 110 20.98 -24.02 -13.07
C PRO A 110 20.63 -25.21 -12.18
N PHE A 111 19.49 -25.83 -12.49
CA PHE A 111 18.93 -26.96 -11.79
C PHE A 111 19.12 -28.15 -12.70
N ILE A 112 19.78 -29.17 -12.17
CA ILE A 112 19.94 -30.43 -12.86
C ILE A 112 18.75 -31.32 -12.50
N LYS A 113 17.94 -31.68 -13.49
CA LYS A 113 16.90 -32.70 -13.31
C LYS A 113 17.53 -34.07 -13.52
N LEU A 114 17.53 -34.89 -12.48
CA LEU A 114 18.12 -36.22 -12.50
C LEU A 114 17.02 -37.28 -12.44
N ALA A 115 17.04 -38.19 -13.40
CA ALA A 115 16.22 -39.40 -13.37
C ALA A 115 17.05 -40.56 -12.84
N VAL A 116 16.42 -41.42 -12.03
CA VAL A 116 17.06 -42.64 -11.51
C VAL A 116 16.99 -43.71 -12.61
N PHE A 117 18.14 -44.23 -13.02
CA PHE A 117 18.24 -45.32 -13.98
C PHE A 117 18.06 -46.67 -13.28
N THR A 118 18.87 -46.92 -12.25
CA THR A 118 18.87 -48.18 -11.49
C THR A 118 19.37 -47.95 -10.07
N LYS A 119 19.15 -48.91 -9.18
CA LYS A 119 19.70 -48.90 -7.82
C LYS A 119 20.79 -49.95 -7.72
N HIS A 120 22.02 -49.55 -7.38
CA HIS A 120 23.14 -50.46 -7.17
C HIS A 120 23.21 -50.85 -5.68
N GLY A 121 22.98 -52.14 -5.39
CA GLY A 121 22.91 -52.66 -4.03
C GLY A 121 21.75 -52.06 -3.20
N SER A 122 21.87 -52.07 -1.86
CA SER A 122 20.79 -51.61 -0.97
C SER A 122 20.67 -50.09 -0.83
N SER A 123 21.65 -49.29 -1.28
CA SER A 123 21.73 -47.87 -0.87
C SER A 123 22.21 -46.85 -1.92
N ILE A 124 22.71 -47.25 -3.10
CA ILE A 124 23.24 -46.28 -4.09
C ILE A 124 22.30 -46.16 -5.28
N LEU A 125 21.84 -44.94 -5.57
CA LEU A 125 21.04 -44.63 -6.76
C LEU A 125 21.97 -44.28 -7.93
N CYS A 126 21.80 -44.96 -9.06
CA CYS A 126 22.49 -44.66 -10.31
C CYS A 126 21.60 -43.74 -11.17
N TRP A 127 22.19 -42.65 -11.65
CA TRP A 127 21.50 -41.62 -12.42
C TRP A 127 21.58 -41.90 -13.91
N GLU A 128 20.52 -41.55 -14.65
CA GLU A 128 20.57 -41.54 -16.11
C GLU A 128 21.61 -40.52 -16.61
N PRO A 129 22.25 -40.78 -17.78
CA PRO A 129 23.07 -39.78 -18.45
C PRO A 129 22.26 -38.54 -18.78
N VAL A 130 22.65 -37.40 -18.22
CA VAL A 130 22.06 -36.11 -18.59
C VAL A 130 22.74 -35.66 -19.89
N PRO A 131 22.00 -35.32 -20.96
CA PRO A 131 22.57 -34.77 -22.18
C PRO A 131 22.90 -33.28 -21.97
N SER A 132 23.84 -32.99 -21.06
CA SER A 132 24.36 -31.64 -20.81
C SER A 132 25.88 -31.63 -20.99
N GLY A 133 26.42 -30.58 -21.63
CA GLY A 133 27.86 -30.41 -21.84
C GLY A 133 28.64 -30.16 -20.55
N GLU A 134 27.96 -29.76 -19.47
CA GLU A 134 28.55 -29.34 -18.20
C GLU A 134 28.55 -30.44 -17.13
N PHE A 135 27.72 -31.47 -17.26
CA PHE A 135 27.58 -32.52 -16.24
C PHE A 135 27.62 -33.91 -16.87
N MET A 136 28.40 -34.80 -16.26
CA MET A 136 28.58 -36.18 -16.68
C MET A 136 28.21 -37.10 -15.51
N SER A 137 27.21 -37.96 -15.69
CA SER A 137 26.93 -39.08 -14.77
C SER A 137 27.49 -40.38 -15.36
N THR A 138 28.17 -41.18 -14.53
CA THR A 138 28.64 -42.50 -14.93
C THR A 138 27.63 -43.53 -14.41
N ARG A 139 27.07 -44.37 -15.29
CA ARG A 139 25.95 -45.31 -14.97
C ARG A 139 26.24 -46.35 -13.86
N LEU A 140 27.45 -46.34 -13.30
CA LEU A 140 28.00 -47.43 -12.50
C LEU A 140 28.27 -47.06 -11.04
N ASP A 141 28.47 -45.78 -10.70
CA ASP A 141 28.97 -45.37 -9.38
C ASP A 141 28.03 -44.43 -8.60
N GLY A 142 26.88 -44.06 -9.18
CA GLY A 142 25.93 -43.14 -8.57
C GLY A 142 26.44 -41.70 -8.40
N LYS A 143 27.60 -41.36 -8.99
CA LYS A 143 28.21 -40.03 -8.88
C LYS A 143 27.89 -39.17 -10.09
N ILE A 144 27.74 -37.88 -9.83
CA ILE A 144 27.59 -36.84 -10.86
C ILE A 144 28.83 -35.97 -10.79
N LYS A 145 29.51 -35.81 -11.93
CA LYS A 145 30.70 -34.98 -12.05
C LYS A 145 30.36 -33.74 -12.87
N ALA A 146 30.65 -32.57 -12.32
CA ALA A 146 30.64 -31.33 -13.08
C ALA A 146 31.94 -31.22 -13.88
N ARG A 147 31.82 -30.89 -15.16
CA ARG A 147 32.96 -30.56 -16.03
C ARG A 147 33.21 -29.07 -15.86
N ARG A 148 34.29 -28.70 -15.16
CA ARG A 148 34.80 -27.34 -15.23
C ARG A 148 35.58 -27.18 -16.53
N GLY A 149 35.18 -26.21 -17.36
CA GLY A 149 36.01 -25.69 -18.44
C GLY A 149 37.24 -24.99 -17.91
#